data_AF-A0A923CB45-F1
#
_entry.id   AF-A0A923CB45-F1
#
_cell.length_a   1.000
_cell.length_b   1.000
_cell.length_c   1.000
_cell.angle_alpha   90.00
_cell.angle_beta   90.00
_cell.angle_gamma   90.00
#
_symmetry.space_group_name_H-M   'P 1'
#
loop_
_entity.id
_entity.type
_entity.pdbx_description
1 polymer ?
#
loop_
_entity_poly.entity_id
_entity_poly.type
_entity_poly.pdbx_seq_one_letter_code
_entity_poly.pdbx_strand_id
1 'polypeptide(L)'
;FVIDTNKEALAIKEAQRLGIPVAAIIDSNSDPDGITFPVPANDDAGRAIQLYCDLVARSAIDGISRASGDHGVDIGAAEAPMIIEEALAEPAAADAGVPFELLTAPRGAPDDLMKLSGMGPELVQKLNDGGLFHFWQFAAMSPADLTKIDQDLKLGGRIEREGWVAQARELADA
;
A
#
# COMPACT_ATOMS: atom_id res chain seq x y z
N PHE A 1 15.73 8.99 4.49
CA PHE A 1 16.10 8.34 3.22
C PHE A 1 15.53 9.18 2.10
N VAL A 2 16.28 9.41 1.02
CA VAL A 2 15.89 10.30 -0.09
C VAL A 2 16.15 9.59 -1.42
N ILE A 3 15.24 9.77 -2.38
CA ILE A 3 15.39 9.33 -3.77
C ILE A 3 15.41 10.59 -4.63
N ASP A 4 16.26 10.59 -5.67
CA ASP A 4 16.47 11.75 -6.55
C ASP A 4 16.95 13.00 -5.78
N THR A 5 18.24 13.01 -5.48
CA THR A 5 18.88 14.11 -4.73
C THR A 5 18.85 15.44 -5.48
N ASN A 6 18.71 15.41 -6.80
CA ASN A 6 18.64 16.60 -7.64
C ASN A 6 17.28 17.29 -7.48
N LYS A 7 16.19 16.52 -7.46
CA LYS A 7 14.84 17.06 -7.20
C LYS A 7 14.64 17.44 -5.73
N GLU A 8 15.24 16.72 -4.81
CA GLU A 8 15.04 16.88 -3.35
C GLU A 8 16.15 17.68 -2.65
N ALA A 9 16.86 18.55 -3.37
CA ALA A 9 18.00 19.30 -2.84
C ALA A 9 17.68 20.18 -1.62
N LEU A 10 16.43 20.66 -1.47
CA LEU A 10 16.01 21.44 -0.30
C LEU A 10 15.91 20.55 0.96
N ALA A 11 15.32 19.37 0.85
CA ALA A 11 15.20 18.43 1.96
C ALA A 11 16.59 18.00 2.47
N ILE A 12 17.55 17.80 1.57
CA ILE A 12 18.94 17.47 1.93
C ILE A 12 19.58 18.63 2.70
N LYS A 13 19.45 19.87 2.22
CA LYS A 13 20.00 21.05 2.90
C LYS A 13 19.39 21.26 4.28
N GLU A 14 18.09 21.02 4.43
CA GLU A 14 17.41 21.09 5.72
C GLU A 14 17.89 20.01 6.68
N ALA A 15 18.02 18.78 6.22
CA ALA A 15 18.57 17.68 7.01
C ALA A 15 20.01 17.97 7.46
N GLN A 16 20.87 18.45 6.56
CA GLN A 16 22.23 18.88 6.87
C GLN A 16 22.26 20.00 7.92
N ARG A 17 21.39 21.00 7.79
CA ARG A 17 21.28 22.10 8.76
C ARG A 17 20.87 21.61 10.15
N LEU A 18 20.05 20.57 10.22
CA LEU A 18 19.62 19.94 11.47
C LEU A 18 20.60 18.87 11.98
N GLY A 19 21.68 18.58 11.26
CA GLY A 19 22.63 17.52 11.60
C GLY A 19 22.04 16.11 11.47
N ILE A 20 20.98 15.94 10.69
CA ILE A 20 20.33 14.65 10.46
C ILE A 20 21.10 13.92 9.35
N PRO A 21 21.60 12.69 9.59
CA PRO A 21 22.32 11.94 8.57
C PRO A 21 21.38 11.52 7.44
N VAL A 22 21.82 11.71 6.19
CA VAL A 22 21.02 11.42 5.00
C VAL A 22 21.58 10.18 4.31
N ALA A 23 20.74 9.16 4.17
CA ALA A 23 20.94 8.08 3.21
C ALA A 23 20.18 8.40 1.93
N ALA A 24 20.83 8.34 0.77
CA ALA A 24 20.20 8.69 -0.51
C ALA A 24 20.66 7.80 -1.67
N ILE A 25 19.77 7.59 -2.63
CA ILE A 25 20.11 6.99 -3.92
C ILE A 25 20.80 8.05 -4.79
N ILE A 26 21.93 7.69 -5.38
CA ILE A 26 22.76 8.55 -6.24
C ILE A 26 22.80 7.94 -7.64
N ASP A 27 22.20 8.61 -8.61
CA ASP A 27 22.34 8.26 -10.03
C ASP A 27 23.55 8.97 -10.67
N SER A 28 23.83 8.63 -11.94
CA SER A 28 24.89 9.18 -12.78
C SER A 28 24.94 10.71 -12.84
N ASN A 29 23.82 11.40 -12.63
CA ASN A 29 23.71 12.86 -12.68
C ASN A 29 23.62 13.53 -11.29
N SER A 30 23.73 12.75 -10.21
CA SER A 30 23.62 13.22 -8.82
C SER A 30 24.99 13.40 -8.16
N ASP A 31 25.12 14.46 -7.38
CA ASP A 31 26.31 14.71 -6.56
C ASP A 31 26.21 13.93 -5.23
N PRO A 32 27.17 13.04 -4.90
CA PRO A 32 27.20 12.36 -3.61
C PRO A 32 27.64 13.25 -2.44
N ASP A 33 28.19 14.44 -2.70
CA ASP A 33 28.71 15.31 -1.67
C ASP A 33 27.62 15.78 -0.70
N GLY A 34 27.91 15.68 0.60
CA GLY A 34 26.98 16.04 1.66
C GLY A 34 25.93 14.98 1.98
N ILE A 35 25.97 13.81 1.34
CA ILE A 35 25.17 12.64 1.71
C ILE A 35 26.00 11.75 2.63
N THR A 36 25.41 11.34 3.77
CA THR A 36 26.11 10.53 4.78
C THR A 36 26.27 9.08 4.33
N PHE A 37 25.23 8.53 3.68
CA PHE A 37 25.20 7.16 3.18
C PHE A 37 24.74 7.15 1.72
N PRO A 38 25.63 7.46 0.75
CA PRO A 38 25.30 7.43 -0.67
C PRO A 38 25.20 5.98 -1.16
N VAL A 39 24.13 5.67 -1.89
CA VAL A 39 23.93 4.36 -2.53
C VAL A 39 23.84 4.56 -4.04
N PRO A 40 24.85 4.14 -4.83
CA PRO A 40 24.84 4.32 -6.27
C PRO A 40 23.78 3.41 -6.91
N ALA A 41 22.77 4.01 -7.55
CA ALA A 41 21.67 3.28 -8.17
C ALA A 41 20.83 4.18 -9.10
N ASN A 42 20.07 3.57 -10.01
CA ASN A 42 19.15 4.28 -10.89
C ASN A 42 17.90 4.74 -10.12
N ASP A 43 17.62 6.04 -10.12
CA ASP A 43 16.48 6.68 -9.44
C ASP A 43 15.32 7.08 -10.38
N ASP A 44 15.47 6.96 -11.71
CA ASP A 44 14.41 7.31 -12.68
C ASP A 44 13.39 6.17 -12.89
N ALA A 45 13.82 4.91 -12.71
CA ALA A 45 12.97 3.76 -13.02
C ALA A 45 12.02 3.43 -11.86
N GLY A 46 10.71 3.49 -12.09
CA GLY A 46 9.69 3.16 -11.08
C GLY A 46 9.90 1.79 -10.40
N ARG A 47 10.32 0.76 -11.15
CA ARG A 47 10.65 -0.57 -10.58
C ARG A 47 11.83 -0.52 -9.61
N ALA A 48 12.83 0.32 -9.89
CA ALA A 48 14.00 0.49 -9.04
C ALA A 48 13.63 1.26 -7.77
N ILE A 49 12.87 2.35 -7.90
CA ILE A 49 12.32 3.11 -6.77
C ILE A 49 11.53 2.20 -5.83
N GLN A 50 10.61 1.39 -6.36
CA GLN A 50 9.83 0.42 -5.58
C GLN A 50 10.75 -0.54 -4.81
N LEU A 51 11.74 -1.13 -5.49
CA LEU A 51 12.71 -2.03 -4.86
C LEU A 51 13.43 -1.37 -3.67
N TYR A 52 13.90 -0.13 -3.82
CA TYR A 52 14.62 0.56 -2.74
C TYR A 52 13.69 0.91 -1.58
N CYS A 53 12.51 1.45 -1.87
CA CYS A 53 11.51 1.77 -0.84
C CYS A 53 11.13 0.54 -0.03
N ASP A 54 10.83 -0.59 -0.71
CA ASP A 54 10.48 -1.84 -0.06
C ASP A 54 11.62 -2.37 0.82
N LEU A 55 12.85 -2.34 0.30
CA LEU A 55 14.01 -2.83 1.04
C LEU A 55 14.30 -1.97 2.27
N VAL A 56 14.25 -0.64 2.13
CA VAL A 56 14.46 0.31 3.23
C VAL A 56 13.36 0.16 4.29
N ALA A 57 12.10 0.05 3.87
CA ALA A 57 10.97 -0.16 4.78
C ALA A 57 11.13 -1.46 5.58
N ARG A 58 11.40 -2.58 4.91
CA ARG A 58 11.62 -3.89 5.57
C ARG A 58 12.81 -3.85 6.53
N SER A 59 13.90 -3.21 6.11
CA SER A 59 15.11 -3.09 6.95
C SER A 59 14.85 -2.24 8.20
N ALA A 60 14.06 -1.17 8.08
CA ALA A 60 13.69 -0.35 9.23
C ALA A 60 12.82 -1.14 10.22
N ILE A 61 11.83 -1.90 9.71
CA ILE A 61 10.97 -2.74 10.54
C ILE A 61 11.78 -3.82 11.26
N ASP A 62 12.63 -4.56 10.54
CA ASP A 62 13.51 -5.59 11.12
C ASP A 62 14.44 -5.00 12.20
N GLY A 63 15.03 -3.82 11.92
CA GLY A 63 15.87 -3.12 12.87
C GLY A 63 15.12 -2.72 14.15
N ILE A 64 13.89 -2.22 14.03
CA ILE A 64 13.04 -1.86 15.16
C ILE A 64 12.69 -3.11 15.98
N SER A 65 12.23 -4.19 15.33
CA SER A 65 11.87 -5.44 16.01
C SER A 65 13.04 -6.01 16.82
N ARG A 66 14.26 -5.98 16.26
CA ARG A 66 15.48 -6.42 16.97
C ARG A 66 15.82 -5.51 18.14
N ALA A 67 15.76 -4.19 17.94
CA ALA A 67 16.03 -3.23 19.00
C ALA A 67 15.04 -3.42 20.18
N SER A 68 13.75 -3.63 19.91
CA SER A 68 12.75 -3.90 20.96
C SER A 68 13.06 -5.15 21.78
N GLY A 69 13.60 -6.21 21.15
CA GLY A 69 14.03 -7.42 21.86
C GLY A 69 15.27 -7.22 22.73
N ASP A 70 16.22 -6.38 22.31
CA ASP A 70 17.47 -6.11 23.04
C ASP A 70 17.27 -5.15 24.23
N HIS A 71 16.28 -4.27 24.19
CA HIS A 71 15.97 -3.32 25.27
C HIS A 71 15.20 -3.95 26.46
N GLY A 72 15.11 -5.28 26.55
CA GLY A 72 14.57 -5.96 27.73
C GLY A 72 13.07 -5.76 27.98
N VAL A 73 12.29 -5.49 26.92
CA VAL A 73 10.83 -5.59 26.99
C VAL A 73 10.50 -7.08 27.10
N ASP A 74 10.25 -7.57 28.31
CA ASP A 74 9.74 -8.90 28.56
C ASP A 74 8.28 -9.00 28.08
N ILE A 75 8.11 -9.40 26.82
CA ILE A 75 6.81 -9.70 26.20
C ILE A 75 6.18 -10.97 26.82
N GLY A 76 6.80 -11.59 27.83
CA GLY A 76 6.33 -12.80 28.51
C GLY A 76 5.29 -12.59 29.62
N ALA A 77 4.98 -11.36 30.03
CA ALA A 77 4.03 -11.09 31.13
C ALA A 77 2.97 -10.03 30.84
N ALA A 78 2.66 -9.77 29.56
CA ALA A 78 1.51 -8.97 29.17
C ALA A 78 0.37 -9.91 28.72
N GLU A 79 -0.57 -10.20 29.63
CA GLU A 79 -1.79 -11.00 29.35
C GLU A 79 -2.83 -10.24 28.48
N ALA A 80 -2.45 -9.07 27.98
CA ALA A 80 -3.05 -8.46 26.80
C ALA A 80 -1.88 -7.97 25.93
N PRO A 81 -1.72 -8.45 24.68
CA PRO A 81 -0.77 -7.82 23.78
C PRO A 81 -1.12 -6.32 23.74
N MET A 82 -0.12 -5.45 23.95
CA MET A 82 -0.26 -4.06 23.55
C MET A 82 -0.36 -4.08 22.04
N ILE A 83 -1.61 -4.14 21.59
CA ILE A 83 -2.03 -3.98 20.23
C ILE A 83 -1.60 -2.57 19.82
N ILE A 84 -0.46 -2.48 19.15
CA ILE A 84 -0.14 -1.38 18.25
C ILE A 84 -0.66 -1.84 16.87
N GLU A 85 -1.98 -1.95 16.71
CA GLU A 85 -2.65 -2.33 15.44
C GLU A 85 -2.73 -1.18 14.43
N GLU A 86 -2.10 -0.04 14.69
CA GLU A 86 -1.96 1.04 13.69
C GLU A 86 -0.48 1.35 13.48
N ALA A 87 0.22 0.52 12.69
CA ALA A 87 1.35 0.97 11.85
C ALA A 87 2.01 -0.12 11.01
N LEU A 88 1.76 -1.42 11.24
CA LEU A 88 2.47 -2.48 10.52
C LEU A 88 1.50 -3.53 10.00
N ALA A 89 0.93 -3.25 8.82
CA ALA A 89 0.46 -4.32 7.95
C ALA A 89 1.70 -5.03 7.38
N GLU A 90 1.90 -6.28 7.78
CA GLU A 90 2.90 -7.20 7.23
C GLU A 90 2.83 -7.27 5.69
N PRO A 91 3.97 -7.35 4.98
CA PRO A 91 3.95 -7.62 3.56
C PRO A 91 3.67 -9.12 3.39
N ALA A 92 2.40 -9.47 3.23
CA ALA A 92 2.01 -10.74 2.64
C ALA A 92 2.50 -10.76 1.18
N ALA A 93 3.70 -11.29 0.96
CA ALA A 93 4.17 -11.64 -0.36
C ALA A 93 3.41 -12.87 -0.85
N ALA A 94 2.39 -12.66 -1.69
CA ALA A 94 2.11 -13.40 -2.93
C ALA A 94 0.64 -13.20 -3.34
N ASP A 95 0.38 -12.23 -4.23
CA ASP A 95 -0.12 -12.56 -5.56
C ASP A 95 0.24 -11.41 -6.51
N ALA A 96 0.65 -11.76 -7.72
CA ALA A 96 0.92 -10.80 -8.77
C ALA A 96 -0.43 -10.35 -9.34
N GLY A 97 -1.07 -9.38 -8.68
CA GLY A 97 -2.27 -8.71 -9.13
C GLY A 97 -2.18 -7.23 -8.75
N VAL A 98 -2.56 -6.35 -9.67
CA VAL A 98 -2.62 -4.89 -9.51
C VAL A 98 -3.02 -4.46 -8.09
N PRO A 99 -2.32 -3.50 -7.45
CA PRO A 99 -2.71 -2.99 -6.15
C PRO A 99 -4.17 -2.55 -6.18
N PHE A 100 -4.94 -2.99 -5.18
CA PHE A 100 -6.30 -2.53 -4.99
C PHE A 100 -6.32 -1.00 -4.86
N GLU A 101 -6.93 -0.31 -5.83
CA GLU A 101 -7.03 1.14 -5.90
C GLU A 101 -8.51 1.54 -6.03
N LEU A 102 -9.00 2.33 -5.07
CA LEU A 102 -10.28 3.01 -5.20
C LEU A 102 -10.07 4.16 -6.19
N LEU A 103 -10.75 4.07 -7.32
CA LEU A 103 -10.56 5.04 -8.40
C LEU A 103 -11.45 6.26 -8.16
N THR A 104 -10.93 7.46 -8.40
CA THR A 104 -11.73 8.70 -8.40
C THR A 104 -12.53 8.89 -9.69
N ALA A 105 -12.21 8.11 -10.73
CA ALA A 105 -12.92 8.05 -12.01
C ALA A 105 -12.69 6.69 -12.68
N PRO A 106 -13.64 6.17 -13.49
CA PRO A 106 -13.47 4.87 -14.15
C PRO A 106 -12.27 4.89 -15.10
N ARG A 107 -11.33 3.95 -14.92
CA ARG A 107 -10.28 3.69 -15.92
C ARG A 107 -10.91 2.98 -17.12
N GLY A 108 -11.37 3.74 -18.11
CA GLY A 108 -12.05 3.19 -19.30
C GLY A 108 -13.57 3.12 -19.16
N ALA A 109 -14.21 2.27 -19.95
CA ALA A 109 -15.66 2.06 -19.85
C ALA A 109 -15.95 1.28 -18.54
N PRO A 110 -16.77 1.81 -17.62
CA PRO A 110 -17.13 1.11 -16.39
C PRO A 110 -17.88 -0.19 -16.72
N ASP A 111 -17.63 -1.22 -15.92
CA ASP A 111 -18.32 -2.50 -16.04
C ASP A 111 -19.78 -2.38 -15.56
N ASP A 112 -20.64 -3.18 -16.15
CA ASP A 112 -22.04 -3.26 -15.75
C ASP A 112 -22.20 -4.11 -14.49
N LEU A 113 -21.97 -3.48 -13.34
CA LEU A 113 -22.10 -4.13 -12.02
C LEU A 113 -23.50 -4.71 -11.76
N MET A 114 -24.54 -4.33 -12.51
CA MET A 114 -25.87 -4.94 -12.41
C MET A 114 -25.88 -6.44 -12.74
N LYS A 115 -24.83 -6.96 -13.38
CA LYS A 115 -24.66 -8.39 -13.66
C LYS A 115 -24.39 -9.24 -12.42
N LEU A 116 -23.99 -8.63 -11.29
CA LEU A 116 -23.78 -9.35 -10.03
C LEU A 116 -25.11 -9.57 -9.29
N SER A 117 -25.25 -10.71 -8.61
CA SER A 117 -26.48 -11.10 -7.89
C SER A 117 -26.91 -10.03 -6.89
N GLY A 118 -28.14 -9.52 -7.00
CA GLY A 118 -28.69 -8.56 -6.04
C GLY A 118 -28.18 -7.12 -6.17
N MET A 119 -27.48 -6.78 -7.26
CA MET A 119 -27.10 -5.40 -7.58
C MET A 119 -28.26 -4.60 -8.18
N GLY A 120 -28.93 -3.82 -7.33
CA GLY A 120 -29.90 -2.81 -7.78
C GLY A 120 -29.24 -1.50 -8.23
N PRO A 121 -29.97 -0.63 -8.97
CA PRO A 121 -29.43 0.63 -9.48
C PRO A 121 -28.88 1.57 -8.39
N GLU A 122 -29.53 1.59 -7.22
CA GLU A 122 -29.05 2.38 -6.06
C GLU A 122 -27.74 1.86 -5.48
N LEU A 123 -27.51 0.55 -5.59
CA LEU A 123 -26.32 -0.11 -5.05
C LEU A 123 -25.12 0.09 -5.98
N VAL A 124 -25.36 -0.04 -7.28
CA VAL A 124 -24.37 0.27 -8.32
C VAL A 124 -23.95 1.73 -8.24
N GLN A 125 -24.89 2.66 -8.05
CA GLN A 125 -24.55 4.07 -7.87
C GLN A 125 -23.70 4.30 -6.63
N LYS A 126 -24.04 3.68 -5.48
CA LYS A 126 -23.21 3.77 -4.26
C LYS A 126 -21.80 3.18 -4.43
N LEU A 127 -21.65 2.10 -5.21
CA LEU A 127 -20.35 1.50 -5.49
C LEU A 127 -19.50 2.39 -6.41
N ASN A 128 -20.12 2.94 -7.46
CA ASN A 128 -19.50 3.91 -8.35
C ASN A 128 -19.08 5.18 -7.60
N ASP A 129 -19.93 5.71 -6.73
CA ASP A 129 -19.62 6.86 -5.87
C ASP A 129 -18.48 6.53 -4.88
N GLY A 130 -18.38 5.25 -4.49
CA GLY A 130 -17.28 4.70 -3.68
C GLY A 130 -16.01 4.38 -4.48
N GLY A 131 -15.97 4.64 -5.79
CA GLY A 131 -14.79 4.42 -6.63
C GLY A 131 -14.62 2.99 -7.17
N LEU A 132 -15.67 2.17 -7.09
CA LEU A 132 -15.74 0.81 -7.63
C LEU A 132 -16.55 0.83 -8.92
N PHE A 133 -15.83 0.74 -10.03
CA PHE A 133 -16.37 0.83 -11.39
C PHE A 133 -16.21 -0.45 -12.19
N HIS A 134 -15.34 -1.37 -11.77
CA HIS A 134 -14.93 -2.53 -12.57
C HIS A 134 -14.93 -3.84 -11.80
N PHE A 135 -15.20 -4.97 -12.48
CA PHE A 135 -15.19 -6.32 -11.90
C PHE A 135 -13.81 -6.71 -11.38
N TRP A 136 -12.75 -6.32 -12.08
CA TRP A 136 -11.38 -6.62 -11.66
C TRP A 136 -11.02 -5.97 -10.31
N GLN A 137 -11.68 -4.87 -9.92
CA GLN A 137 -11.44 -4.25 -8.61
C GLN A 137 -11.92 -5.16 -7.48
N PHE A 138 -13.07 -5.83 -7.64
CA PHE A 138 -13.53 -6.84 -6.67
C PHE A 138 -12.60 -8.06 -6.63
N ALA A 139 -12.03 -8.45 -7.77
CA ALA A 139 -11.12 -9.59 -7.87
C ALA A 139 -9.75 -9.34 -7.22
N ALA A 140 -9.27 -8.09 -7.29
CA ALA A 140 -7.98 -7.63 -6.79
C ALA A 140 -7.98 -7.22 -5.30
N MET A 141 -9.15 -7.14 -4.66
CA MET A 141 -9.28 -6.82 -3.24
C MET A 141 -8.81 -7.94 -2.33
N SER A 142 -8.19 -7.56 -1.20
CA SER A 142 -7.93 -8.49 -0.10
C SER A 142 -9.19 -8.70 0.77
N PRO A 143 -9.26 -9.78 1.58
CA PRO A 143 -10.36 -9.99 2.54
C PRO A 143 -10.56 -8.82 3.53
N ALA A 144 -9.46 -8.14 3.89
CA ALA A 144 -9.51 -6.96 4.75
C ALA A 144 -10.18 -5.76 4.04
N ASP A 145 -9.88 -5.55 2.76
CA ASP A 145 -10.48 -4.48 1.96
C ASP A 145 -11.98 -4.69 1.75
N LEU A 146 -12.40 -5.94 1.51
CA LEU A 146 -13.82 -6.31 1.39
C LEU A 146 -14.59 -5.99 2.67
N THR A 147 -14.01 -6.32 3.82
CA THR A 147 -14.61 -6.04 5.14
C THR A 147 -14.76 -4.54 5.37
N LYS A 148 -13.71 -3.77 5.02
CA LYS A 148 -13.71 -2.32 5.15
C LYS A 148 -14.76 -1.66 4.26
N ILE A 149 -14.88 -2.09 3.01
CA ILE A 149 -15.86 -1.54 2.05
C ILE A 149 -17.29 -1.93 2.42
N ASP A 150 -17.50 -3.15 2.91
CA ASP A 150 -18.80 -3.56 3.42
C ASP A 150 -19.26 -2.67 4.59
N GLN A 151 -18.33 -2.29 5.47
CA GLN A 151 -18.58 -1.36 6.57
C GLN A 151 -18.79 0.09 6.10
N ASP A 152 -17.89 0.60 5.26
CA ASP A 152 -17.90 1.99 4.78
C ASP A 152 -19.16 2.29 3.94
N LEU A 153 -19.53 1.36 3.05
CA LEU A 153 -20.73 1.47 2.21
C LEU A 153 -22.00 0.91 2.89
N LYS A 154 -21.89 0.43 4.13
CA LYS A 154 -22.99 -0.15 4.93
C LYS A 154 -23.76 -1.23 4.16
N LEU A 155 -23.02 -2.12 3.52
CA LEU A 155 -23.56 -3.17 2.65
C LEU A 155 -24.14 -4.34 3.45
N GLY A 156 -23.72 -4.52 4.71
CA GLY A 156 -24.34 -5.45 5.65
C GLY A 156 -24.05 -6.92 5.32
N GLY A 157 -22.79 -7.21 5.00
CA GLY A 157 -22.27 -8.52 4.62
C GLY A 157 -22.73 -9.00 3.25
N ARG A 158 -23.23 -8.10 2.38
CA ARG A 158 -23.77 -8.47 1.06
C ARG A 158 -22.68 -9.03 0.14
N ILE A 159 -21.46 -8.49 0.24
CA ILE A 159 -20.34 -8.88 -0.61
C ILE A 159 -20.03 -10.38 -0.44
N GLU A 160 -20.02 -10.86 0.81
CA GLU A 160 -19.79 -12.28 1.12
C GLU A 160 -21.04 -13.13 0.91
N ARG A 161 -22.21 -12.67 1.38
CA ARG A 161 -23.46 -13.44 1.31
C ARG A 161 -23.89 -13.73 -0.13
N GLU A 162 -23.72 -12.74 -1.01
CA GLU A 162 -24.08 -12.84 -2.42
C GLU A 162 -22.91 -13.34 -3.28
N GLY A 163 -21.71 -13.51 -2.71
CA GLY A 163 -20.55 -14.06 -3.40
C GLY A 163 -20.03 -13.20 -4.56
N TRP A 164 -20.10 -11.87 -4.43
CA TRP A 164 -19.78 -10.94 -5.52
C TRP A 164 -18.34 -11.05 -6.04
N VAL A 165 -17.38 -11.39 -5.18
CA VAL A 165 -15.97 -11.54 -5.56
C VAL A 165 -15.76 -12.70 -6.54
N ALA A 166 -16.44 -13.83 -6.31
CA ALA A 166 -16.35 -14.98 -7.20
C ALA A 166 -17.01 -14.70 -8.55
N GLN A 167 -18.17 -14.05 -8.54
CA GLN A 167 -18.88 -13.64 -9.76
C GLN A 167 -18.11 -12.59 -10.56
N ALA A 168 -17.49 -11.63 -9.86
CA ALA A 168 -16.69 -10.60 -10.51
C ALA A 168 -15.41 -11.18 -11.15
N ARG A 169 -14.80 -12.22 -10.56
CA ARG A 169 -13.69 -12.94 -11.20
C ARG A 169 -14.12 -13.64 -12.48
N GLU A 170 -15.24 -14.34 -12.45
CA GLU A 170 -15.79 -15.01 -13.64
C GLU A 170 -16.18 -14.03 -14.75
N LEU A 171 -16.70 -12.85 -14.40
CA LEU A 171 -17.07 -11.80 -15.35
C LEU A 171 -15.88 -10.95 -15.83
N ALA A 172 -14.78 -10.90 -15.08
CA ALA A 172 -13.56 -10.19 -15.48
C ALA A 172 -12.73 -10.98 -16.50
N ASP A 173 -12.83 -12.31 -16.49
CA ASP A 173 -12.13 -13.21 -17.41
C ASP A 173 -12.95 -13.56 -18.68
N ALA A 174 -14.20 -13.09 -18.78
CA ALA A 174 -15.16 -13.38 -19.86
C ALA A 174 -15.20 -12.30 -20.95
#